data_AF-A0A961E365-F1
#
_entry.id   AF-A0A961E365-F1
#
_cell.length_a   1.000
_cell.length_b   1.000
_cell.length_c   1.000
_cell.angle_alpha   90.00
_cell.angle_beta   90.00
_cell.angle_gamma   90.00
#
_symmetry.space_group_name_H-M   'P 1'
#
loop_
_entity.id
_entity.type
_entity.pdbx_description
1 polymer ?
#
loop_
_entity_poly.entity_id
_entity_poly.type
_entity_poly.pdbx_seq_one_letter_code
_entity_poly.pdbx_strand_id
1 'polypeptide(L)'
;MSPAVSHAAPKPWNGRYQMVTYASQKAGTSPAARQKESDFGAAFTLATTCSVNRCVATVVDGPRPGNPTVPWPTRYTWNGSEWTTSYDWLWDCFLGNGNQKQWARATSWAYYQPQPDGSLRGTWHTDIAEGACRGSVVMPVAAIPA
;
A
#
# COMPACT_ATOMS: atom_id res chain seq x y z
N MET A 1 -25.74 12.33 -25.86
CA MET A 1 -24.54 12.94 -25.25
C MET A 1 -24.54 12.58 -23.77
N SER A 2 -23.68 11.66 -23.34
CA SER A 2 -23.51 11.33 -21.93
C SER A 2 -22.78 12.47 -21.23
N PRO A 3 -23.17 12.89 -20.00
CA PRO A 3 -22.48 13.94 -19.30
C PRO A 3 -21.06 13.47 -18.95
N ALA A 4 -20.06 14.31 -19.19
CA ALA A 4 -18.72 14.09 -18.69
C ALA A 4 -18.78 14.11 -17.16
N VAL A 5 -18.45 12.99 -16.52
CA VAL A 5 -18.28 12.95 -15.07
C VAL A 5 -17.10 13.85 -14.74
N SER A 6 -17.38 15.05 -14.24
CA SER A 6 -16.37 15.93 -13.66
C SER A 6 -15.87 15.25 -12.39
N HIS A 7 -14.75 14.53 -12.51
CA HIS A 7 -14.07 14.01 -11.34
C HIS A 7 -13.55 15.22 -10.56
N ALA A 8 -14.05 15.41 -9.34
CA ALA A 8 -13.53 16.42 -8.44
C ALA A 8 -12.01 16.25 -8.34
N ALA A 9 -11.26 17.35 -8.48
CA ALA A 9 -9.82 17.32 -8.31
C ALA A 9 -9.51 16.75 -6.90
N PRO A 10 -8.58 15.79 -6.78
CA PRO A 10 -8.26 15.21 -5.49
C PRO A 10 -7.76 16.28 -4.53
N LYS A 11 -7.97 16.07 -3.22
CA LYS A 11 -7.11 16.68 -2.22
C LYS A 11 -5.68 16.14 -2.45
N PRO A 12 -4.71 16.97 -2.84
CA PRO A 12 -3.36 16.51 -3.12
C PRO A 12 -2.75 15.84 -1.88
N TRP A 13 -2.11 14.68 -2.05
CA TRP A 13 -1.38 14.02 -0.98
C TRP A 13 0.04 14.58 -0.94
N ASN A 14 0.20 15.66 -0.19
CA ASN A 14 1.44 16.45 -0.09
C ASN A 14 1.88 16.58 1.36
N GLY A 15 3.20 16.53 1.58
CA GLY A 15 3.81 16.73 2.90
C GLY A 15 4.27 15.43 3.55
N ARG A 16 4.63 15.52 4.83
CA ARG A 16 5.18 14.40 5.60
C ARG A 16 4.05 13.65 6.32
N TYR A 17 4.06 12.33 6.21
CA TYR A 17 3.08 11.45 6.84
C TYR A 17 3.77 10.27 7.50
N GLN A 18 3.36 9.94 8.72
CA GLN A 18 3.58 8.62 9.31
C GLN A 18 2.63 7.63 8.64
N MET A 19 3.18 6.76 7.81
CA MET A 19 2.42 5.69 7.15
C MET A 19 2.52 4.42 8.00
N VAL A 20 1.39 3.81 8.30
CA VAL A 20 1.26 2.63 9.17
C VAL A 20 0.48 1.55 8.43
N THR A 21 0.99 0.32 8.51
CA THR A 21 0.29 -0.90 8.13
C THR A 21 -0.05 -1.67 9.40
N TYR A 22 -1.33 -1.93 9.60
CA TYR A 22 -1.85 -2.58 10.80
C TYR A 22 -1.79 -4.11 10.65
N ALA A 23 -0.58 -4.66 10.68
CA ALA A 23 -0.35 -6.09 10.51
C ALA A 23 -0.89 -6.97 11.64
N SER A 24 -1.09 -6.39 12.82
CA SER A 24 -1.80 -7.04 13.91
C SER A 24 -3.27 -7.34 13.58
N GLN A 25 -3.84 -6.66 12.58
CA GLN A 25 -5.23 -6.76 12.15
C GLN A 25 -5.37 -7.47 10.79
N LYS A 26 -4.34 -8.17 10.35
CA LYS A 26 -4.35 -8.80 9.03
C LYS A 26 -5.37 -9.94 8.95
N ALA A 27 -5.96 -10.08 7.77
CA ALA A 27 -6.94 -11.10 7.43
C ALA A 27 -6.63 -11.69 6.05
N GLY A 28 -7.35 -12.74 5.64
CA GLY A 28 -7.22 -13.35 4.32
C GLY A 28 -7.16 -14.88 4.35
N THR A 29 -6.93 -15.48 3.18
CA THR A 29 -6.91 -16.94 3.01
C THR A 29 -5.53 -17.55 3.16
N SER A 30 -4.46 -16.74 3.03
CA SER A 30 -3.08 -17.20 3.17
C SER A 30 -2.78 -17.65 4.60
N PRO A 31 -1.94 -18.69 4.80
CA PRO A 31 -1.36 -18.98 6.12
C PRO A 31 -0.63 -17.78 6.74
N ALA A 32 -0.03 -16.90 5.91
CA ALA A 32 0.64 -15.69 6.39
C ALA A 32 -0.31 -14.72 7.10
N ALA A 33 -1.59 -14.68 6.73
CA ALA A 33 -2.61 -13.85 7.37
C ALA A 33 -2.95 -14.31 8.80
N ARG A 34 -2.58 -15.53 9.19
CA ARG A 34 -2.85 -16.08 10.54
C ARG A 34 -1.66 -15.93 11.49
N GLN A 35 -0.51 -15.54 10.97
CA GLN A 35 0.70 -15.39 11.76
C GLN A 35 0.65 -14.11 12.56
N LYS A 36 1.10 -14.13 13.82
CA LYS A 36 1.19 -12.89 14.61
C LYS A 36 2.27 -11.99 14.03
N GLU A 37 1.95 -10.72 13.85
CA GLU A 37 2.86 -9.70 13.33
C GLU A 37 2.50 -8.36 13.98
N SER A 38 3.51 -7.59 14.39
CA SER A 38 3.30 -6.25 14.94
C SER A 38 3.02 -5.26 13.82
N ASP A 39 2.26 -4.21 14.14
CA ASP A 39 2.09 -3.09 13.23
C ASP A 39 3.44 -2.46 12.91
N PHE A 40 3.60 -1.99 11.67
CA PHE A 40 4.84 -1.38 11.21
C PHE A 40 4.54 -0.13 10.41
N GLY A 41 5.51 0.78 10.37
CA GLY A 41 5.34 2.05 9.69
C GLY A 41 6.60 2.89 9.67
N ALA A 42 6.57 3.93 8.86
CA ALA A 42 7.64 4.91 8.76
C ALA A 42 7.10 6.26 8.28
N ALA A 43 7.88 7.31 8.50
CA ALA A 43 7.59 8.64 7.97
C ALA A 43 8.08 8.75 6.53
N PHE A 44 7.20 9.24 5.64
CA PHE A 44 7.48 9.51 4.24
C PHE A 44 7.03 10.92 3.87
N THR A 45 7.71 11.53 2.90
CA THR A 45 7.25 12.78 2.29
C THR A 45 6.68 12.47 0.92
N LEU A 46 5.48 12.98 0.64
CA LEU A 46 4.79 12.83 -0.63
C LEU A 46 4.67 14.16 -1.38
N ALA A 47 4.78 14.09 -2.69
CA ALA A 47 4.51 15.18 -3.61
C ALA A 47 3.57 14.73 -4.72
N THR A 48 2.51 15.50 -4.95
CA THR A 48 1.48 15.25 -5.95
C THR A 48 1.69 16.14 -7.16
N THR A 49 1.70 15.52 -8.34
CA THR A 49 1.67 16.20 -9.64
C THR A 49 0.40 15.82 -10.38
N CYS A 50 -0.33 16.82 -10.89
CA CYS A 50 -1.53 16.61 -11.69
C CYS A 50 -1.34 17.10 -13.13
N SER A 51 -1.71 16.26 -14.10
CA SER A 51 -2.00 16.65 -15.48
C SER A 51 -3.52 16.76 -15.68
N VAL A 52 -3.96 17.14 -16.89
CA VAL A 52 -5.36 17.37 -17.25
C VAL A 52 -6.31 16.25 -16.83
N ASN A 53 -5.84 14.99 -16.84
CA ASN A 53 -6.67 13.81 -16.59
C ASN A 53 -6.07 12.84 -15.56
N ARG A 54 -4.99 13.21 -14.87
CA ARG A 54 -4.29 12.29 -13.98
C ARG A 54 -3.55 13.02 -12.86
N CYS A 55 -3.77 12.61 -11.63
CA CYS A 55 -2.97 13.02 -10.49
C CYS A 55 -2.17 11.84 -9.94
N VAL A 56 -0.88 12.06 -9.66
CA VAL A 56 0.04 11.06 -9.10
C VAL A 56 0.74 11.64 -7.88
N ALA A 57 0.55 11.02 -6.72
CA ALA A 57 1.33 11.26 -5.51
C ALA A 57 2.55 10.33 -5.51
N THR A 58 3.74 10.89 -5.37
CA THR A 58 5.01 10.15 -5.37
C THR A 58 5.69 10.31 -4.03
N VAL A 59 6.19 9.21 -3.46
CA VAL A 59 7.10 9.25 -2.31
C VAL A 59 8.43 9.85 -2.76
N VAL A 60 8.80 11.00 -2.20
CA VAL A 60 10.02 11.74 -2.56
C VAL A 60 11.11 11.67 -1.48
N ASP A 61 10.75 11.31 -0.26
CA ASP A 61 11.67 11.10 0.86
C ASP A 61 11.12 10.06 1.86
N GLY A 62 12.02 9.39 2.58
CA GLY A 62 11.73 8.30 3.52
C GLY A 62 12.57 7.03 3.30
N PRO A 63 12.43 6.02 4.17
CA PRO A 63 13.23 4.80 4.10
C PRO A 63 12.86 3.94 2.88
N ARG A 64 13.86 3.33 2.25
CA ARG A 64 13.63 2.38 1.16
C ARG A 64 13.10 1.04 1.69
N PRO A 65 12.30 0.31 0.90
CA PRO A 65 11.89 -1.05 1.25
C PRO A 65 13.09 -1.96 1.47
N GLY A 66 13.07 -2.75 2.55
CA GLY A 66 14.09 -3.78 2.79
C GLY A 66 14.04 -4.93 1.78
N ASN A 67 12.89 -5.15 1.14
CA ASN A 67 12.75 -6.09 0.05
C ASN A 67 13.01 -5.37 -1.29
N PRO A 68 14.11 -5.67 -2.00
CA PRO A 68 14.49 -4.96 -3.22
C PRO A 68 13.56 -5.21 -4.41
N THR A 69 12.63 -6.18 -4.31
CA THR A 69 11.62 -6.44 -5.34
C THR A 69 10.41 -5.52 -5.26
N VAL A 70 10.26 -4.77 -4.15
CA VAL A 70 9.21 -3.77 -4.02
C VAL A 70 9.62 -2.51 -4.80
N PRO A 71 8.78 -1.99 -5.71
CA PRO A 71 9.14 -0.82 -6.50
C PRO A 71 9.40 0.43 -5.66
N TRP A 72 10.42 1.20 -6.04
CA TRP A 72 10.77 2.49 -5.45
C TRP A 72 11.10 3.54 -6.53
N PRO A 73 10.62 4.79 -6.42
CA PRO A 73 9.68 5.28 -5.41
C PRO A 73 8.26 4.75 -5.62
N THR A 74 7.52 4.60 -4.53
CA THR A 74 6.09 4.25 -4.58
C THR A 74 5.28 5.42 -5.16
N ARG A 75 4.32 5.10 -6.03
CA ARG A 75 3.48 6.08 -6.72
C ARG A 75 2.02 5.69 -6.57
N TYR A 76 1.20 6.64 -6.13
CA TYR A 76 -0.24 6.48 -6.01
C TYR A 76 -0.95 7.32 -7.06
N THR A 77 -1.83 6.70 -7.86
CA THR A 77 -2.65 7.41 -8.84
C THR A 77 -4.04 7.65 -8.23
N TRP A 78 -4.59 8.85 -8.44
CA TRP A 78 -5.97 9.13 -8.04
C TRP A 78 -6.96 8.42 -8.97
N ASN A 79 -7.90 7.65 -8.41
CA ASN A 79 -8.93 6.94 -9.19
C ASN A 79 -10.29 7.65 -9.25
N GLY A 80 -10.41 8.84 -8.67
CA GLY A 80 -11.68 9.56 -8.53
C GLY A 80 -12.21 9.64 -7.09
N SER A 81 -11.74 8.75 -6.21
CA SER A 81 -12.18 8.68 -4.81
C SER A 81 -11.06 8.39 -3.81
N GLU A 82 -10.00 7.72 -4.25
CA GLU A 82 -8.89 7.28 -3.43
C GLU A 82 -7.57 7.26 -4.22
N TRP A 83 -6.48 7.29 -3.48
CA TRP A 83 -5.11 7.15 -3.98
C TRP A 83 -4.73 5.68 -4.04
N THR A 84 -4.44 5.16 -5.23
CA THR A 84 -4.20 3.73 -5.43
C THR A 84 -2.82 3.42 -6.00
N THR A 85 -2.22 2.30 -5.58
CA THR A 85 -1.00 1.73 -6.17
C THR A 85 -1.18 0.24 -6.36
N SER A 86 -0.52 -0.32 -7.37
CA SER A 86 -0.41 -1.76 -7.57
C SER A 86 1.00 -2.13 -8.01
N TYR A 87 1.51 -3.27 -7.56
CA TYR A 87 2.84 -3.74 -7.95
C TYR A 87 3.01 -5.24 -7.74
N ASP A 88 3.84 -5.83 -8.58
CA ASP A 88 4.34 -7.19 -8.40
C ASP A 88 5.63 -7.18 -7.58
N TRP A 89 5.81 -8.20 -6.74
CA TRP A 89 6.99 -8.37 -5.91
C TRP A 89 7.15 -9.84 -5.47
N LEU A 90 8.22 -10.13 -4.74
CA LEU A 90 8.43 -11.44 -4.12
C LEU A 90 8.09 -11.39 -2.63
N TRP A 91 7.01 -12.06 -2.25
CA TRP A 91 6.59 -12.24 -0.87
C TRP A 91 7.60 -13.10 -0.11
N ASP A 92 8.05 -12.62 1.06
CA ASP A 92 8.83 -13.40 2.01
C ASP A 92 7.90 -14.31 2.83
N CYS A 93 7.81 -15.58 2.46
CA CYS A 93 6.99 -16.53 3.20
C CYS A 93 7.72 -16.96 4.48
N PHE A 94 7.27 -16.44 5.62
CA PHE A 94 7.75 -16.88 6.92
C PHE A 94 7.20 -18.27 7.25
N LEU A 95 8.11 -19.24 7.41
CA LEU A 95 7.80 -20.64 7.70
C LEU A 95 8.08 -21.02 9.16
N GLY A 96 8.35 -20.05 10.03
CA GLY A 96 8.83 -20.29 11.39
C GLY A 96 10.35 -20.16 11.52
N ASN A 97 10.81 -20.05 12.76
CA ASN A 97 12.23 -19.83 13.06
C ASN A 97 13.09 -21.01 12.59
N GLY A 98 14.25 -20.71 12.01
CA GLY A 98 15.21 -21.73 11.55
C GLY A 98 14.88 -22.35 10.18
N ASN A 99 13.72 -22.05 9.60
CA ASN A 99 13.38 -22.49 8.25
C ASN A 99 13.99 -21.56 7.20
N GLN A 100 14.35 -22.13 6.05
CA GLN A 100 14.84 -21.37 4.91
C GLN A 100 13.73 -20.46 4.37
N LYS A 101 14.10 -19.23 4.05
CA LYS A 101 13.26 -18.25 3.37
C LYS A 101 12.70 -18.81 2.07
N GLN A 102 11.39 -18.76 1.90
CA GLN A 102 10.73 -19.09 0.63
C GLN A 102 10.12 -17.84 0.01
N TRP A 103 10.57 -17.52 -1.20
CA TRP A 103 10.02 -16.43 -1.97
C TRP A 103 8.83 -16.92 -2.80
N ALA A 104 7.74 -16.16 -2.81
CA ALA A 104 6.57 -16.44 -3.64
C ALA A 104 6.20 -15.21 -4.46
N ARG A 105 5.86 -15.38 -5.74
CA ARG A 105 5.34 -14.27 -6.55
C ARG A 105 4.03 -13.76 -5.95
N ALA A 106 3.94 -12.45 -5.81
CA ALA A 106 2.76 -11.79 -5.27
C ALA A 106 2.47 -10.47 -6.00
N THR A 107 1.18 -10.12 -6.03
CA THR A 107 0.71 -8.82 -6.50
C THR A 107 0.03 -8.12 -5.34
N SER A 108 0.40 -6.87 -5.10
CA SER A 108 -0.21 -6.05 -4.05
C SER A 108 -0.95 -4.87 -4.65
N TRP A 109 -2.02 -4.47 -3.97
CA TRP A 109 -2.78 -3.26 -4.19
C TRP A 109 -2.90 -2.52 -2.87
N ALA A 110 -2.65 -1.21 -2.88
CA ALA A 110 -2.94 -0.36 -1.74
C ALA A 110 -3.85 0.78 -2.18
N TYR A 111 -4.83 1.11 -1.35
CA TYR A 111 -5.64 2.29 -1.53
C TYR A 111 -5.69 3.13 -0.25
N TYR A 112 -5.76 4.43 -0.43
CA TYR A 112 -5.80 5.43 0.63
C TYR A 112 -6.87 6.47 0.33
N GLN A 113 -7.92 6.49 1.15
CA GLN A 113 -8.99 7.45 1.07
C GLN A 113 -8.70 8.65 2.01
N PRO A 114 -8.67 9.89 1.49
CA PRO A 114 -8.55 11.08 2.31
C PRO A 114 -9.68 11.23 3.34
N GLN A 115 -9.33 11.62 4.55
CA GLN A 115 -10.25 11.89 5.65
C GLN A 115 -10.36 13.39 5.93
N PRO A 116 -11.45 13.87 6.56
CA PRO A 116 -11.63 15.28 6.92
C PRO A 116 -10.53 15.83 7.84
N ASP A 117 -9.99 14.99 8.72
CA ASP A 117 -8.91 15.34 9.65
C ASP A 117 -7.51 15.45 9.01
N GLY A 118 -7.42 15.22 7.69
CA GLY A 118 -6.16 15.25 6.95
C GLY A 118 -5.39 13.93 6.95
N SER A 119 -5.82 12.93 7.73
CA SER A 119 -5.32 11.57 7.57
C SER A 119 -5.82 10.93 6.28
N LEU A 120 -5.19 9.83 5.89
CA LEU A 120 -5.72 8.92 4.90
C LEU A 120 -5.87 7.54 5.54
N ARG A 121 -6.90 6.79 5.16
CA ARG A 121 -7.16 5.43 5.61
C ARG A 121 -7.49 4.53 4.43
N GLY A 122 -7.17 3.26 4.53
CA GLY A 122 -7.58 2.29 3.51
C GLY A 122 -7.03 0.92 3.80
N THR A 123 -6.69 0.19 2.74
CA THR A 123 -6.25 -1.20 2.86
C THR A 123 -5.11 -1.51 1.90
N TRP A 124 -4.20 -2.37 2.37
CA TRP A 124 -3.22 -3.08 1.57
C TRP A 124 -3.66 -4.53 1.38
N HIS A 125 -3.96 -4.91 0.16
CA HIS A 125 -4.32 -6.26 -0.24
C HIS A 125 -3.18 -6.88 -1.03
N THR A 126 -2.87 -8.13 -0.77
CA THR A 126 -1.86 -8.89 -1.50
C THR A 126 -2.37 -10.28 -1.83
N ASP A 127 -2.25 -10.65 -3.10
CA ASP A 127 -2.45 -12.01 -3.56
C ASP A 127 -1.10 -12.68 -3.77
N ILE A 128 -0.88 -13.79 -3.06
CA ILE A 128 0.32 -14.62 -3.14
C ILE A 128 -0.01 -15.81 -4.04
N ALA A 129 0.60 -15.84 -5.22
CA ALA A 129 0.22 -16.75 -6.31
C ALA A 129 0.63 -18.21 -6.05
N GLU A 130 1.68 -18.44 -5.26
CA GLU A 130 2.34 -19.74 -5.17
C GLU A 130 2.98 -20.03 -3.80
N GLY A 131 3.48 -21.26 -3.65
CA GLY A 131 4.23 -21.68 -2.48
C GLY A 131 3.38 -21.87 -1.22
N ALA A 132 4.06 -22.06 -0.09
CA ALA A 132 3.43 -22.36 1.20
C ALA A 132 2.57 -21.21 1.74
N CYS A 133 2.81 -19.97 1.32
CA CYS A 133 2.01 -18.80 1.68
C CYS A 133 0.92 -18.47 0.66
N ARG A 134 0.65 -19.32 -0.34
CA ARG A 134 -0.39 -19.07 -1.34
C ARG A 134 -1.72 -18.70 -0.69
N GLY A 135 -2.39 -17.69 -1.27
CA GLY A 135 -3.65 -17.15 -0.79
C GLY A 135 -3.59 -15.62 -0.71
N SER A 136 -4.54 -15.02 -0.01
CA SER A 136 -4.62 -13.57 0.14
C SER A 136 -4.23 -13.10 1.55
N VAL A 137 -3.68 -11.90 1.62
CA VAL A 137 -3.46 -11.12 2.85
C VAL A 137 -4.08 -9.74 2.65
N VAL A 138 -4.77 -9.24 3.68
CA VAL A 138 -5.43 -7.94 3.69
C VAL A 138 -5.08 -7.27 5.00
N MET A 139 -4.57 -6.04 4.96
CA MET A 139 -4.19 -5.25 6.13
C MET A 139 -4.74 -3.84 6.04
N PRO A 140 -5.36 -3.31 7.11
CA PRO A 140 -5.68 -1.89 7.16
C PRO A 140 -4.40 -1.06 7.08
N VAL A 141 -4.49 0.11 6.45
CA VAL A 141 -3.41 1.09 6.38
C VAL A 141 -3.90 2.48 6.73
N ALA A 142 -3.00 3.31 7.26
CA ALA A 142 -3.24 4.72 7.49
C ALA A 142 -2.02 5.56 7.14
N ALA A 143 -2.25 6.81 6.75
CA ALA A 143 -1.23 7.84 6.65
C ALA A 143 -1.67 9.04 7.48
N ILE A 144 -0.88 9.36 8.50
CA ILE A 144 -1.20 10.41 9.48
C ILE A 144 -0.21 11.56 9.28
N PRO A 145 -0.64 12.81 9.12
CA PRO A 145 0.27 13.95 9.03
C PRO A 145 1.29 13.94 10.18
N ALA A 146 2.56 14.23 9.88
CA ALA A 146 3.69 14.13 10.81
C ALA A 146 4.52 15.41 10.91
#